data_AF-A0A3C0IXA2-F1
#
_entry.id   AF-A0A3C0IXA2-F1
#
_cell.length_a   1.000
_cell.length_b   1.000
_cell.length_c   1.000
_cell.angle_alpha   90.00
_cell.angle_beta   90.00
_cell.angle_gamma   90.00
#
_symmetry.space_group_name_H-M   'P 1'
#
loop_
_entity.id
_entity.type
_entity.pdbx_description
1 polymer ?
#
loop_
_entity_poly.entity_id
_entity_poly.type
_entity_poly.pdbx_seq_one_letter_code
_entity_poly.pdbx_strand_id
1 'polypeptide(L)'
;MQPRRIAADVVVIGAGVVGTGIARELSRYDVRVVLVEKQADVAFGTTKANTALVHAGYDAEPGTWKARLNVRGNALYPKTCADLGVAYKNCGSLVVAATENEAGYLHELKERGERNGVPGLEVIPREQVIELEPHVNPGVVAALWAPTGGITSPWELAIAYAENAVANGVELLLSAPV
;
A
#
# COMPACT_ATOMS: atom_id res chain seq x y z
N MET A 1 -32.20 -22.21 -14.38
CA MET A 1 -32.21 -21.06 -13.44
C MET A 1 -32.29 -19.79 -14.26
N GLN A 2 -33.19 -18.86 -13.93
CA GLN A 2 -33.20 -17.54 -14.58
C GLN A 2 -31.99 -16.72 -14.09
N PRO A 3 -31.37 -15.91 -14.94
CA PRO A 3 -30.25 -15.05 -14.53
C PRO A 3 -30.74 -14.03 -13.49
N ARG A 4 -30.03 -13.93 -12.36
CA ARG A 4 -30.30 -12.91 -11.34
C ARG A 4 -29.98 -11.53 -11.94
N ARG A 5 -30.98 -10.65 -12.03
CA ARG A 5 -30.79 -9.24 -12.40
C ARG A 5 -30.59 -8.42 -11.14
N ILE A 6 -29.52 -7.65 -11.08
CA ILE A 6 -29.19 -6.75 -9.97
C ILE A 6 -29.14 -5.33 -10.54
N ALA A 7 -29.82 -4.40 -9.88
CA ALA A 7 -29.79 -2.99 -10.24
C ALA A 7 -28.66 -2.30 -9.46
N ALA A 8 -27.78 -1.58 -10.16
CA ALA A 8 -26.66 -0.87 -9.56
C ALA A 8 -26.53 0.51 -10.22
N ASP A 9 -26.09 1.49 -9.45
CA ASP A 9 -25.69 2.79 -9.97
C ASP A 9 -24.19 2.75 -10.32
N VAL A 10 -23.38 1.99 -9.56
CA VAL A 10 -21.97 1.74 -9.82
C VAL A 10 -21.64 0.25 -9.67
N VAL A 11 -20.89 -0.29 -10.63
CA VAL A 11 -20.34 -1.66 -10.56
C VAL A 11 -18.82 -1.57 -10.49
N VAL A 12 -18.23 -2.17 -9.46
CA VAL A 12 -16.78 -2.33 -9.30
C VAL A 12 -16.40 -3.76 -9.63
N ILE A 13 -15.52 -3.96 -10.62
CA ILE A 13 -15.09 -5.28 -11.06
C ILE A 13 -13.69 -5.58 -10.50
N GLY A 14 -13.60 -6.64 -9.70
CA GLY A 14 -12.40 -7.11 -9.02
C GLY A 14 -12.36 -6.68 -7.54
N ALA A 15 -12.37 -7.63 -6.62
CA ALA A 15 -12.29 -7.41 -5.18
C ALA A 15 -10.86 -7.58 -4.63
N GLY A 16 -9.87 -7.04 -5.34
CA GLY A 16 -8.56 -6.77 -4.76
C GLY A 16 -8.59 -5.51 -3.89
N VAL A 17 -7.46 -5.19 -3.23
CA VAL A 17 -7.35 -4.01 -2.31
C VAL A 17 -7.80 -2.69 -2.94
N VAL A 18 -7.59 -2.51 -4.25
CA VAL A 18 -8.06 -1.33 -4.98
C VAL A 18 -9.58 -1.32 -5.09
N GLY A 19 -10.19 -2.44 -5.52
CA GLY A 19 -11.64 -2.53 -5.69
C GLY A 19 -12.40 -2.46 -4.38
N THR A 20 -11.91 -3.14 -3.32
CA THR A 20 -12.53 -3.07 -1.99
C THR A 20 -12.37 -1.67 -1.38
N GLY A 21 -11.22 -1.01 -1.59
CA GLY A 21 -11.02 0.38 -1.19
C GLY A 21 -11.96 1.37 -1.91
N ILE A 22 -12.17 1.19 -3.22
CA ILE A 22 -13.14 1.98 -4.00
C ILE A 22 -14.57 1.74 -3.48
N ALA A 23 -14.96 0.48 -3.30
CA ALA A 23 -16.28 0.12 -2.81
C ALA A 23 -16.55 0.73 -1.43
N ARG A 24 -15.58 0.68 -0.52
CA ARG A 24 -15.66 1.34 0.79
C ARG A 24 -15.86 2.85 0.67
N GLU A 25 -15.09 3.54 -0.16
CA GLU A 25 -15.23 4.98 -0.31
C GLU A 25 -16.59 5.36 -0.92
N LEU A 26 -17.07 4.60 -1.91
CA LEU A 26 -18.38 4.80 -2.50
C LEU A 26 -19.54 4.53 -1.53
N SER A 27 -19.36 3.62 -0.57
CA SER A 27 -20.37 3.29 0.46
C SER A 27 -20.72 4.46 1.40
N ARG A 28 -19.96 5.57 1.33
CA ARG A 28 -20.21 6.81 2.10
C ARG A 28 -21.26 7.72 1.45
N TYR A 29 -21.66 7.42 0.22
CA TYR A 29 -22.61 8.20 -0.56
C TYR A 29 -23.92 7.41 -0.74
N ASP A 30 -25.01 8.11 -1.04
CA ASP A 30 -26.32 7.50 -1.33
C ASP A 30 -26.35 6.96 -2.77
N VAL A 31 -25.62 5.88 -3.01
CA VAL A 31 -25.50 5.20 -4.32
C VAL A 31 -25.50 3.69 -4.15
N ARG A 32 -26.15 2.95 -5.05
CA ARG A 32 -26.15 1.48 -5.04
C ARG A 32 -24.90 0.95 -5.71
N VAL A 33 -23.99 0.41 -4.91
CA VAL A 33 -22.72 -0.16 -5.37
C VAL A 33 -22.79 -1.68 -5.36
N VAL A 34 -22.36 -2.30 -6.46
CA VAL A 34 -22.13 -3.74 -6.54
C VAL A 34 -20.64 -3.99 -6.77
N LEU A 35 -20.01 -4.76 -5.87
CA LEU A 35 -18.63 -5.24 -6.01
C LEU A 35 -18.66 -6.68 -6.52
N VAL A 36 -18.02 -6.95 -7.66
CA VAL A 36 -18.04 -8.24 -8.33
C VAL A 36 -16.64 -8.85 -8.37
N GLU A 37 -16.51 -10.12 -8.01
CA GLU A 37 -15.26 -10.87 -8.01
C GLU A 37 -15.45 -12.26 -8.62
N LYS A 38 -14.55 -12.64 -9.51
CA LYS A 38 -14.56 -13.96 -10.17
C LYS A 38 -14.09 -15.08 -9.24
N GLN A 39 -13.28 -14.76 -8.24
CA GLN A 39 -12.74 -15.70 -7.26
C GLN A 39 -13.77 -16.02 -6.16
N ALA A 40 -13.49 -17.08 -5.40
CA ALA A 40 -14.34 -17.53 -4.31
C ALA A 40 -14.34 -16.58 -3.10
N ASP A 41 -13.38 -15.65 -3.02
CA ASP A 41 -13.25 -14.67 -1.95
C ASP A 41 -12.50 -13.42 -2.45
N VAL A 42 -12.51 -12.36 -1.64
CA VAL A 42 -11.78 -11.11 -1.89
C VAL A 42 -10.27 -11.33 -1.74
N ALA A 43 -9.48 -10.41 -2.30
CA ALA A 43 -8.01 -10.42 -2.22
C ALA A 43 -7.29 -11.63 -2.88
N PHE A 44 -7.99 -12.49 -3.62
CA PHE A 44 -7.41 -13.72 -4.19
C PHE A 44 -6.44 -13.52 -5.38
N GLY A 45 -6.25 -12.29 -5.86
CA GLY A 45 -5.31 -11.94 -6.93
C GLY A 45 -3.96 -11.41 -6.42
N THR A 46 -3.43 -10.36 -7.06
CA THR A 46 -2.14 -9.73 -6.69
C THR A 46 -2.11 -9.21 -5.25
N THR A 47 -3.27 -8.87 -4.68
CA THR A 47 -3.37 -8.40 -3.29
C THR A 47 -2.81 -9.40 -2.27
N LYS A 48 -2.99 -10.71 -2.45
CA LYS A 48 -2.39 -11.71 -1.54
C LYS A 48 -0.94 -12.06 -1.87
N ALA A 49 -0.42 -11.59 -3.00
CA ALA A 49 0.89 -11.97 -3.53
C ALA A 49 1.78 -10.74 -3.81
N ASN A 50 2.12 -10.01 -2.75
CA ASN A 50 3.06 -8.89 -2.78
C ASN A 50 3.88 -8.83 -1.47
N THR A 51 4.80 -7.87 -1.37
CA THR A 51 5.76 -7.74 -0.25
C THR A 51 5.17 -7.13 1.02
N ALA A 52 3.89 -6.75 1.03
CA ALA A 52 3.21 -6.11 2.17
C ALA A 52 3.82 -4.76 2.62
N LEU A 53 4.68 -4.15 1.78
CA LEU A 53 5.32 -2.87 2.07
C LEU A 53 4.37 -1.70 1.82
N VAL A 54 4.25 -0.84 2.81
CA VAL A 54 3.77 0.53 2.65
C VAL A 54 4.98 1.38 2.26
N HIS A 55 5.21 1.51 0.96
CA HIS A 55 6.36 2.24 0.41
C HIS A 55 6.39 3.71 0.86
N ALA A 56 7.56 4.22 1.23
CA ALA A 56 7.74 5.61 1.66
C ALA A 56 7.56 6.63 0.52
N GLY A 57 7.94 6.25 -0.72
CA GLY A 57 7.72 7.06 -1.93
C GLY A 57 8.97 7.66 -2.58
N TYR A 58 10.17 7.31 -2.11
CA TYR A 58 11.43 7.84 -2.66
C TYR A 58 11.83 7.25 -4.03
N ASP A 59 11.29 6.09 -4.41
CA ASP A 59 11.67 5.38 -5.63
C ASP A 59 10.91 5.85 -6.88
N ALA A 60 9.63 6.23 -6.71
CA ALA A 60 8.75 6.57 -7.83
C ALA A 60 9.21 7.83 -8.58
N GLU A 61 9.09 7.81 -9.91
CA GLU A 61 9.50 8.93 -10.75
C GLU A 61 8.67 10.20 -10.45
N PRO A 62 9.33 11.36 -10.18
CA PRO A 62 8.62 12.59 -9.84
C PRO A 62 7.67 13.08 -10.92
N GLY A 63 6.55 13.67 -10.50
CA GLY A 63 5.51 14.17 -11.40
C GLY A 63 4.54 13.10 -11.91
N THR A 64 4.81 11.81 -11.67
CA THR A 64 3.90 10.73 -12.05
C THR A 64 2.76 10.56 -11.06
N TRP A 65 1.67 9.92 -11.50
CA TRP A 65 0.60 9.48 -10.61
C TRP A 65 1.09 8.48 -9.55
N LYS A 66 2.08 7.64 -9.87
CA LYS A 66 2.68 6.71 -8.91
C LYS A 66 3.30 7.47 -7.74
N ALA A 67 4.14 8.48 -8.01
CA ALA A 67 4.74 9.31 -6.97
C ALA A 67 3.67 10.02 -6.12
N ARG A 68 2.72 10.70 -6.78
CA ARG A 68 1.65 11.45 -6.09
C ARG A 68 0.76 10.57 -5.22
N LEU A 69 0.30 9.43 -5.74
CA LEU A 69 -0.56 8.51 -5.01
C LEU A 69 0.19 7.72 -3.95
N ASN A 70 1.49 7.43 -4.15
CA ASN A 70 2.30 6.76 -3.14
C ASN A 70 2.42 7.64 -1.89
N VAL A 71 2.87 8.89 -2.01
CA VAL A 71 3.11 9.75 -0.85
C VAL A 71 1.81 10.05 -0.11
N ARG A 72 0.74 10.38 -0.87
CA ARG A 72 -0.60 10.57 -0.29
C ARG A 72 -1.11 9.29 0.39
N GLY A 73 -0.98 8.15 -0.29
CA GLY A 73 -1.48 6.85 0.20
C GLY A 73 -0.75 6.41 1.47
N ASN A 74 0.58 6.51 1.50
CA ASN A 74 1.42 6.20 2.66
C ASN A 74 0.91 6.89 3.93
N ALA A 75 0.63 8.20 3.84
CA ALA A 75 0.13 9.00 4.98
C ALA A 75 -1.26 8.58 5.48
N LEU A 76 -2.06 7.88 4.67
CA LEU A 76 -3.40 7.41 5.04
C LEU A 76 -3.40 6.08 5.80
N TYR A 77 -2.36 5.25 5.65
CA TYR A 77 -2.30 3.91 6.25
C TYR A 77 -2.47 3.90 7.76
N PRO A 78 -1.76 4.73 8.56
CA PRO A 78 -1.85 4.66 10.02
C PRO A 78 -3.28 4.82 10.53
N LYS A 79 -4.00 5.84 10.02
CA LYS A 79 -5.39 6.09 10.39
C LYS A 79 -6.31 4.98 9.86
N THR A 80 -6.14 4.59 8.60
CA THR A 80 -7.05 3.64 7.96
C THR A 80 -6.96 2.25 8.59
N CYS A 81 -5.75 1.79 8.89
CA CYS A 81 -5.53 0.54 9.59
C CYS A 81 -6.08 0.60 11.02
N ALA A 82 -5.90 1.73 11.74
CA ALA A 82 -6.49 1.91 13.06
C ALA A 82 -8.03 1.91 13.04
N ASP A 83 -8.65 2.63 12.11
CA ASP A 83 -10.11 2.69 11.96
C ASP A 83 -10.73 1.30 11.68
N LEU A 84 -10.00 0.44 10.97
CA LEU A 84 -10.47 -0.88 10.51
C LEU A 84 -9.97 -2.05 11.35
N GLY A 85 -9.15 -1.80 12.39
CA GLY A 85 -8.56 -2.85 13.21
C GLY A 85 -7.53 -3.73 12.50
N VAL A 86 -6.89 -3.21 11.45
CA VAL A 86 -5.85 -3.92 10.69
C VAL A 86 -4.47 -3.61 11.27
N ALA A 87 -3.62 -4.62 11.41
CA ALA A 87 -2.27 -4.43 11.92
C ALA A 87 -1.40 -3.61 10.95
N TYR A 88 -0.85 -2.51 11.43
CA TYR A 88 0.13 -1.69 10.72
C TYR A 88 1.34 -1.43 11.62
N LYS A 89 2.53 -1.59 11.05
CA LYS A 89 3.79 -1.27 11.73
C LYS A 89 4.56 -0.27 10.90
N ASN A 90 4.77 0.92 11.46
CA ASN A 90 5.72 1.89 10.91
C ASN A 90 7.13 1.53 11.38
N CYS A 91 7.86 0.76 10.57
CA CYS A 91 9.21 0.30 10.89
C CYS A 91 10.30 1.04 10.09
N GLY A 92 9.92 2.02 9.29
CA GLY A 92 10.75 2.63 8.27
C GLY A 92 11.21 1.63 7.20
N SER A 93 12.11 2.10 6.33
CA SER A 93 12.77 1.29 5.31
C SER A 93 14.19 1.79 5.04
N LEU A 94 15.11 0.86 4.78
CA LEU A 94 16.50 1.13 4.42
C LEU A 94 16.77 0.69 2.98
N VAL A 95 17.40 1.56 2.18
CA VAL A 95 18.09 1.17 0.95
C VAL A 95 19.58 1.14 1.24
N VAL A 96 20.18 -0.05 1.21
CA VAL A 96 21.56 -0.28 1.65
C VAL A 96 22.52 -0.21 0.47
N ALA A 97 23.63 0.52 0.63
CA ALA A 97 24.75 0.51 -0.31
C ALA A 97 25.88 -0.39 0.23
N ALA A 98 26.29 -1.37 -0.58
CA ALA A 98 27.41 -2.27 -0.30
C ALA A 98 28.74 -1.76 -0.87
N THR A 99 28.71 -0.72 -1.71
CA THR A 99 29.91 -0.09 -2.30
C THR A 99 29.81 1.43 -2.29
N GLU A 100 30.95 2.11 -2.38
CA GLU A 100 31.01 3.58 -2.52
C GLU A 100 30.27 4.09 -3.76
N ASN A 101 30.29 3.32 -4.86
CA ASN A 101 29.56 3.68 -6.08
C ASN A 101 28.04 3.66 -5.85
N GLU A 102 27.53 2.67 -5.11
CA GLU A 102 26.12 2.61 -4.73
C GLU A 102 25.73 3.70 -3.72
N ALA A 103 26.67 4.14 -2.88
CA ALA A 103 26.43 5.22 -1.92
C ALA A 103 26.06 6.54 -2.63
N GLY A 104 26.66 6.81 -3.80
CA GLY A 104 26.27 7.94 -4.65
C GLY A 104 24.79 7.91 -5.05
N TYR A 105 24.26 6.72 -5.37
CA TYR A 105 22.86 6.54 -5.77
C TYR A 105 21.85 6.82 -4.63
N LEU A 106 22.27 6.67 -3.37
CA LEU A 106 21.42 6.99 -2.22
C LEU A 106 21.03 8.46 -2.19
N HIS A 107 21.93 9.36 -2.59
CA HIS A 107 21.66 10.79 -2.67
C HIS A 107 20.66 11.13 -3.78
N GLU A 108 20.74 10.44 -4.92
CA GLU A 108 19.76 10.58 -6.00
C GLU A 108 18.36 10.13 -5.56
N LEU A 109 18.26 9.00 -4.85
CA LEU A 109 16.99 8.53 -4.29
C LEU A 109 16.45 9.49 -3.22
N LYS A 110 17.33 10.06 -2.38
CA LYS A 110 16.95 11.08 -1.40
C LYS A 110 16.35 12.31 -2.10
N GLU A 111 17.05 12.88 -3.08
CA GLU A 111 16.56 14.05 -3.83
C GLU A 111 15.23 13.74 -4.53
N ARG A 112 15.12 12.55 -5.14
CA ARG A 112 13.87 12.10 -5.76
C ARG A 112 12.72 12.05 -4.76
N GLY A 113 12.95 11.49 -3.57
CA GLY A 113 11.96 11.42 -2.52
C GLY A 113 11.59 12.79 -1.96
N GLU A 114 12.55 13.71 -1.82
CA GLU A 114 12.29 15.10 -1.42
C GLU A 114 11.41 15.82 -2.45
N ARG A 115 11.68 15.65 -3.75
CA ARG A 115 10.83 16.17 -4.84
C ARG A 115 9.43 15.56 -4.83
N ASN A 116 9.29 14.32 -4.39
CA ASN A 116 7.99 13.66 -4.23
C ASN A 116 7.24 14.12 -2.96
N GLY A 117 7.92 14.80 -2.03
CA GLY A 117 7.37 15.24 -0.75
C GLY A 117 7.43 14.18 0.36
N VAL A 118 8.36 13.24 0.28
CA VAL A 118 8.58 12.24 1.35
C VAL A 118 9.28 12.89 2.55
N PRO A 119 8.69 12.87 3.75
CA PRO A 119 9.29 13.52 4.90
C PRO A 119 10.38 12.67 5.56
N GLY A 120 11.41 13.33 6.09
CA GLY A 120 12.39 12.73 6.99
C GLY A 120 13.39 11.77 6.34
N LEU A 121 13.62 11.86 5.02
CA LEU A 121 14.64 11.06 4.36
C LEU A 121 16.06 11.48 4.79
N GLU A 122 16.89 10.49 5.11
CA GLU A 122 18.26 10.72 5.54
C GLU A 122 19.21 9.67 4.94
N VAL A 123 20.37 10.09 4.45
CA VAL A 123 21.46 9.15 4.14
C VAL A 123 22.27 8.99 5.41
N ILE A 124 22.22 7.79 6.00
CA ILE A 124 22.87 7.48 7.26
C ILE A 124 24.17 6.71 7.02
N PRO A 125 25.22 6.97 7.83
CA PRO A 125 26.50 6.29 7.71
C PRO A 125 26.41 4.86 8.25
N ARG A 126 27.39 4.03 7.85
CA ARG A 126 27.54 2.63 8.28
C ARG A 126 27.29 2.38 9.76
N GLU A 127 27.84 3.21 10.63
CA GLU A 127 27.76 3.02 12.09
C GLU A 127 26.30 3.03 12.56
N GLN A 128 25.49 3.96 12.03
CA GLN A 128 24.06 4.02 12.33
C GLN A 128 23.29 2.86 11.70
N VAL A 129 23.68 2.40 10.50
CA VAL A 129 23.05 1.22 9.88
C VAL A 129 23.27 -0.03 10.73
N ILE A 130 24.48 -0.22 11.26
CA ILE A 130 24.80 -1.37 12.13
C ILE A 130 24.07 -1.27 13.48
N GLU A 131 23.89 -0.06 14.02
CA GLU A 131 23.09 0.16 15.24
C GLU A 131 21.62 -0.20 15.03
N LEU A 132 21.03 0.19 13.89
CA LEU A 132 19.64 -0.11 13.54
C LEU A 132 19.44 -1.59 13.18
N GLU A 133 20.34 -2.17 12.40
CA GLU A 133 20.23 -3.53 11.87
C GLU A 133 21.53 -4.33 12.11
N PRO A 134 21.75 -4.88 13.32
CA PRO A 134 23.01 -5.56 13.69
C PRO A 134 23.37 -6.80 12.85
N HIS A 135 22.40 -7.33 12.10
CA HIS A 135 22.57 -8.51 11.25
C HIS A 135 22.78 -8.17 9.76
N VAL A 136 22.84 -6.88 9.41
CA VAL A 136 23.15 -6.44 8.04
C VAL A 136 24.55 -6.91 7.63
N ASN A 137 24.80 -7.01 6.31
CA ASN A 137 26.13 -7.32 5.80
C ASN A 137 27.16 -6.32 6.38
N PRO A 138 28.23 -6.78 7.07
CA PRO A 138 29.24 -5.91 7.67
C PRO A 138 29.96 -4.99 6.68
N GLY A 139 29.93 -5.33 5.38
CA GLY A 139 30.47 -4.52 4.28
C GLY A 139 29.57 -3.36 3.84
N VAL A 140 28.44 -3.10 4.51
CA VAL A 140 27.63 -1.91 4.26
C VAL A 140 28.45 -0.63 4.42
N VAL A 141 28.26 0.32 3.51
CA VAL A 141 28.95 1.61 3.49
C VAL A 141 28.04 2.73 3.99
N ALA A 142 26.78 2.75 3.55
CA ALA A 142 25.76 3.71 3.95
C ALA A 142 24.36 3.16 3.63
N ALA A 143 23.31 3.85 4.07
CA ALA A 143 21.95 3.56 3.65
C ALA A 143 21.09 4.81 3.53
N LEU A 144 20.09 4.80 2.65
CA LEU A 144 18.99 5.75 2.69
C LEU A 144 17.94 5.24 3.68
N TRP A 145 17.76 5.98 4.78
CA TRP A 145 16.70 5.78 5.75
C TRP A 145 15.45 6.56 5.37
N ALA A 146 14.30 5.88 5.36
CA ALA A 146 13.00 6.48 5.17
C ALA A 146 12.04 6.12 6.32
N PRO A 147 11.76 7.05 7.25
CA PRO A 147 11.01 6.76 8.47
C PRO A 147 9.50 6.58 8.27
N THR A 148 8.98 6.81 7.07
CA THR A 148 7.57 6.60 6.73
C THR A 148 7.30 5.24 6.09
N GLY A 149 8.35 4.46 5.80
CA GLY A 149 8.19 3.08 5.33
C GLY A 149 7.50 2.22 6.38
N GLY A 150 6.61 1.33 5.97
CA GLY A 150 5.94 0.45 6.93
C GLY A 150 5.48 -0.85 6.31
N ILE A 151 4.78 -1.64 7.11
CA ILE A 151 4.19 -2.90 6.68
C ILE A 151 2.75 -3.02 7.18
N THR A 152 1.90 -3.66 6.38
CA THR A 152 0.52 -4.03 6.72
C THR A 152 0.14 -5.26 5.93
N SER A 153 -0.70 -6.13 6.49
CA SER A 153 -1.23 -7.27 5.75
C SER A 153 -2.15 -6.76 4.61
N PRO A 154 -1.80 -6.99 3.33
CA PRO A 154 -2.55 -6.44 2.21
C PRO A 154 -3.89 -7.15 2.00
N TRP A 155 -3.99 -8.44 2.33
CA TRP A 155 -5.25 -9.20 2.25
C TRP A 155 -6.17 -8.88 3.42
N GLU A 156 -5.67 -8.76 4.65
CA GLU A 156 -6.50 -8.34 5.79
C GLU A 156 -7.05 -6.93 5.57
N LEU A 157 -6.25 -6.01 5.03
CA LEU A 157 -6.72 -4.67 4.68
C LEU A 157 -7.83 -4.72 3.62
N ALA A 158 -7.68 -5.56 2.59
CA ALA A 158 -8.69 -5.70 1.55
C ALA A 158 -9.99 -6.34 2.08
N ILE A 159 -9.88 -7.32 2.98
CA ILE A 159 -11.02 -7.94 3.69
C ILE A 159 -11.73 -6.89 4.53
N ALA A 160 -11.00 -6.16 5.38
CA ALA A 160 -11.58 -5.15 6.25
C ALA A 160 -12.26 -4.00 5.46
N TYR A 161 -11.69 -3.63 4.31
CA TYR A 161 -12.37 -2.73 3.38
C TYR A 161 -13.68 -3.29 2.85
N ALA A 162 -13.70 -4.56 2.44
CA ALA A 162 -14.90 -5.21 1.92
C ALA A 162 -15.98 -5.36 3.01
N GLU A 163 -15.61 -5.82 4.21
CA GLU A 163 -16.52 -5.95 5.35
C GLU A 163 -17.13 -4.60 5.73
N ASN A 164 -16.31 -3.54 5.78
CA ASN A 164 -16.79 -2.20 6.04
C ASN A 164 -17.73 -1.68 4.94
N ALA A 165 -17.43 -1.95 3.68
CA ALA A 165 -18.30 -1.59 2.56
C ALA A 165 -19.65 -2.33 2.61
N VAL A 166 -19.63 -3.64 2.89
CA VAL A 166 -20.84 -4.46 3.02
C VAL A 166 -21.69 -4.02 4.21
N ALA A 167 -21.06 -3.69 5.34
CA ALA A 167 -21.76 -3.12 6.50
C ALA A 167 -22.49 -1.80 6.18
N ASN A 168 -22.01 -1.07 5.17
CA ASN A 168 -22.63 0.17 4.66
C ASN A 168 -23.55 -0.05 3.44
N GLY A 169 -23.91 -1.30 3.12
CA GLY A 169 -24.91 -1.62 2.10
C GLY A 169 -24.38 -1.92 0.70
N VAL A 170 -23.06 -2.04 0.51
CA VAL A 170 -22.50 -2.54 -0.76
C VAL A 170 -22.86 -4.02 -0.95
N GLU A 171 -23.35 -4.39 -2.13
CA GLU A 171 -23.58 -5.80 -2.47
C GLU A 171 -22.30 -6.43 -3.04
N LEU A 172 -21.77 -7.45 -2.36
CA LEU A 172 -20.61 -8.22 -2.81
C LEU A 172 -21.05 -9.53 -3.49
N LEU A 173 -20.59 -9.75 -4.72
CA LEU A 173 -20.82 -10.96 -5.51
C LEU A 173 -19.50 -11.68 -5.75
N LEU A 174 -19.33 -12.84 -5.12
CA LEU A 174 -18.19 -13.73 -5.30
C LEU A 174 -18.51 -14.82 -6.33
N SER A 175 -17.48 -15.48 -6.87
CA SER A 175 -17.61 -16.51 -7.92
C SER A 175 -18.41 -16.03 -9.15
N ALA A 176 -18.30 -14.74 -9.47
CA ALA A 176 -19.08 -14.06 -10.51
C ALA A 176 -18.14 -13.43 -11.56
N PRO A 177 -17.67 -14.18 -12.57
CA PRO A 177 -16.89 -13.61 -13.66
C PRO A 177 -17.75 -12.70 -14.56
N VAL A 178 -17.13 -11.61 -15.06
CA VAL A 178 -17.72 -10.65 -16.02
C VAL A 178 -16.99 -10.73 -17.35
#